data_AF-A0A932HYX5-F1
#
_entry.id   AF-A0A932HYX5-F1
#
_cell.length_a   1.000
_cell.length_b   1.000
_cell.length_c   1.000
_cell.angle_alpha   90.00
_cell.angle_beta   90.00
_cell.angle_gamma   90.00
#
_symmetry.space_group_name_H-M   'P 1'
#
loop_
_entity.id
_entity.type
_entity.pdbx_description
1 polymer ?
#
loop_
_entity_poly.entity_id
_entity_poly.type
_entity_poly.pdbx_seq_one_letter_code
_entity_poly.pdbx_strand_id
1 'polypeptide(L)'
;MEFPSVLDRETIQKAIDNLKDKRNQIDERILALEIMLKWQEEEPNNKSSTAPPFPGLLRRRPLSRPWDPIEARRLWGEAIQSLRPARQVLFREVEVDTEAERQVRLRFRAENVPAQILDLVRDTLPLLETFFREHAPWRVRVAIESPKPSGPSEEKLFENLSQRETCLRIINSSNDVLTVRQVAERAQGGGYKFRAERPEPSVSTTLRRLAQEGLIRLISTNKGNFYKRIENAPQGT
;
A
#
# COMPACT_ATOMS: atom_id res chain seq x y z
N MET A 1 -4.94 52.27 23.34
CA MET A 1 -3.93 51.55 22.52
C MET A 1 -3.60 50.29 23.29
N GLU A 2 -4.24 49.19 22.93
CA GLU A 2 -4.01 47.89 23.58
C GLU A 2 -2.92 47.14 22.80
N PHE A 3 -1.82 46.82 23.47
CA PHE A 3 -0.76 46.00 22.91
C PHE A 3 -1.23 44.53 22.89
N PRO A 4 -1.17 43.82 21.76
CA PRO A 4 -1.61 42.44 21.71
C PRO A 4 -0.59 41.53 22.40
N SER A 5 -1.09 40.83 23.41
CA SER A 5 -0.76 39.46 23.82
C SER A 5 0.69 39.01 23.63
N VAL A 6 1.43 39.03 24.73
CA VAL A 6 2.67 38.27 24.92
C VAL A 6 2.37 36.81 24.59
N LEU A 7 2.99 36.26 23.54
CA LEU A 7 2.86 34.84 23.22
C LEU A 7 3.20 34.02 24.47
N ASP A 8 2.28 33.15 24.84
CA ASP A 8 2.42 32.28 26.00
C ASP A 8 3.68 31.42 25.88
N ARG A 9 4.45 31.33 26.97
CA ARG A 9 5.77 30.67 27.02
C ARG A 9 5.70 29.22 26.57
N GLU A 10 4.57 28.57 26.83
CA GLU A 10 4.29 27.19 26.43
C GLU A 10 4.14 27.05 24.89
N THR A 11 3.52 28.04 24.24
CA THR A 11 3.38 28.08 22.78
C THR A 11 4.74 28.27 22.10
N ILE A 12 5.60 29.13 22.67
CA ILE A 12 6.96 29.34 22.17
C ILE A 12 7.79 28.06 22.32
N GLN A 13 7.68 27.37 23.46
CA GLN A 13 8.42 26.12 23.69
C GLN A 13 7.99 25.01 22.72
N LYS A 14 6.68 24.86 22.50
CA LYS A 14 6.15 23.89 21.53
C LYS A 14 6.59 24.19 20.09
N ALA A 15 6.70 25.46 19.73
CA ALA A 15 7.23 25.86 18.42
C ALA A 15 8.72 25.52 18.29
N ILE A 16 9.52 25.73 19.35
CA ILE A 16 10.95 25.38 19.39
C ILE A 16 11.14 23.87 19.20
N ASP A 17 10.36 23.03 19.89
CA ASP A 17 10.53 21.58 19.80
C ASP A 17 10.06 21.04 18.43
N ASN A 18 9.00 21.60 17.83
CA ASN A 18 8.60 21.30 16.45
C ASN A 18 9.71 21.67 15.44
N LEU A 19 10.39 22.80 15.64
CA LEU A 19 11.51 23.21 14.79
C LEU A 19 12.73 22.29 14.95
N LYS A 20 12.98 21.76 16.15
CA LYS A 20 14.05 20.75 16.37
C LYS A 20 13.74 19.43 15.66
N ASP A 21 12.51 18.94 15.75
CA ASP A 21 12.10 17.72 15.06
C ASP A 21 12.21 17.87 13.53
N LYS A 22 11.77 19.01 13.00
CA LYS A 22 11.95 19.33 11.57
C LYS A 22 13.41 19.41 11.16
N ARG A 23 14.27 19.97 12.01
CA ARG A 23 15.71 20.01 11.77
C ARG A 23 16.30 18.60 11.71
N ASN A 24 15.97 17.74 12.67
CA ASN A 24 16.44 16.36 12.67
C ASN A 24 16.00 15.61 11.40
N GLN A 25 14.74 15.82 10.96
CA GLN A 25 14.23 15.23 9.72
C GLN A 25 14.96 15.76 8.46
N ILE A 26 15.38 17.02 8.46
CA ILE A 26 16.19 17.59 7.37
C ILE A 26 17.60 17.00 7.39
N ASP A 27 18.23 16.88 8.56
CA ASP A 27 19.57 16.31 8.71
C ASP A 27 19.60 14.84 8.24
N GLU A 28 18.56 14.05 8.54
CA GLU A 28 18.41 12.68 8.02
C GLU A 28 18.25 12.64 6.50
N ARG A 29 17.49 13.58 5.91
CA ARG A 29 17.34 13.68 4.45
C ARG A 29 18.62 14.10 3.76
N ILE A 30 19.39 15.01 4.36
CA ILE A 30 20.71 15.42 3.87
C ILE A 30 21.65 14.21 3.87
N LEU A 31 21.70 13.46 4.97
CA LEU A 31 22.53 12.25 5.07
C LEU A 31 22.15 11.21 3.99
N ALA A 32 20.86 11.00 3.75
CA ALA A 32 20.39 10.10 2.71
C ALA A 32 20.81 10.57 1.31
N LEU A 33 20.73 11.87 1.03
CA LEU A 33 21.15 12.46 -0.25
C LEU A 33 22.67 12.42 -0.43
N GLU A 34 23.46 12.67 0.62
CA GLU A 34 24.93 12.55 0.57
C GLU A 34 25.38 11.12 0.30
N ILE A 35 24.69 10.14 0.89
CA ILE A 35 24.91 8.73 0.57
C ILE A 35 24.60 8.52 -0.92
N MET A 36 23.43 8.92 -1.40
CA MET A 36 23.06 8.77 -2.82
C MET A 36 24.03 9.48 -3.79
N LEU A 37 24.58 10.63 -3.40
CA LEU A 37 25.57 11.35 -4.20
C LEU A 37 26.90 10.57 -4.28
N LYS A 38 27.35 9.98 -3.17
CA LYS A 38 28.52 9.09 -3.16
C LYS A 38 28.33 7.86 -4.05
N TRP A 39 27.10 7.32 -4.12
CA TRP A 39 26.77 6.23 -5.06
C TRP A 39 26.89 6.64 -6.54
N GLN A 40 26.82 7.94 -6.85
CA GLN A 40 26.94 8.45 -8.22
C GLN A 40 28.39 8.74 -8.61
N GLU A 41 29.27 9.00 -7.64
CA GLU A 41 30.72 9.19 -7.84
C GLU A 41 31.52 7.86 -7.86
N GLU A 42 30.98 6.79 -7.27
CA GLU A 42 31.60 5.45 -7.23
C GLU A 42 31.15 4.49 -8.36
N GLU A 43 30.75 4.98 -9.54
CA GLU A 43 30.69 4.09 -10.72
C GLU A 43 32.09 3.92 -11.33
N PRO A 44 32.82 2.80 -11.12
CA PRO A 44 33.91 2.46 -12.01
C PRO A 44 33.29 2.02 -13.34
N ASN A 45 33.51 2.85 -14.35
CA ASN A 45 33.58 2.43 -15.73
C ASN A 45 34.50 1.19 -15.83
N ASN A 46 33.95 -0.03 -15.80
CA ASN A 46 34.72 -1.18 -16.24
C ASN A 46 33.89 -2.34 -16.78
N LYS A 47 34.26 -2.68 -18.02
CA LYS A 47 33.89 -3.88 -18.77
C LYS A 47 34.47 -5.13 -18.08
N SER A 48 33.87 -6.27 -18.43
CA SER A 48 34.36 -7.66 -18.30
C SER A 48 33.89 -8.50 -17.10
N SER A 49 33.13 -9.54 -17.46
CA SER A 49 33.32 -10.96 -17.12
C SER A 49 33.76 -11.29 -15.69
N THR A 50 32.91 -12.01 -14.97
CA THR A 50 33.14 -13.43 -14.55
C THR A 50 31.90 -13.89 -13.78
N ALA A 51 31.13 -14.82 -14.35
CA ALA A 51 30.09 -15.55 -13.63
C ALA A 51 30.76 -16.56 -12.67
N PRO A 52 30.28 -16.74 -11.43
CA PRO A 52 30.78 -17.80 -10.58
C PRO A 52 30.17 -19.15 -10.98
N PRO A 53 30.86 -20.27 -10.71
CA PRO A 53 30.50 -21.58 -11.21
C PRO A 53 29.36 -22.18 -10.39
N PHE A 54 28.35 -22.70 -11.07
CA PHE A 54 27.37 -23.61 -10.47
C PHE A 54 27.91 -25.05 -10.55
N PRO A 55 28.19 -25.74 -9.43
CA PRO A 55 28.13 -27.18 -9.40
C PRO A 55 26.72 -27.60 -8.98
N GLY A 56 26.07 -28.34 -9.87
CA GLY A 56 24.70 -28.82 -9.67
C GLY A 56 24.55 -29.71 -8.45
N LEU A 57 23.36 -29.65 -7.87
CA LEU A 57 22.56 -30.79 -7.40
C LEU A 57 21.14 -30.25 -7.20
N LEU A 58 20.28 -30.47 -8.20
CA LEU A 58 18.83 -30.27 -8.08
C LEU A 58 18.26 -31.31 -7.10
N ARG A 59 18.53 -31.16 -5.81
CA ARG A 59 17.80 -31.88 -4.76
C ARG A 59 16.44 -31.22 -4.59
N ARG A 60 15.44 -31.72 -5.31
CA ARG A 60 14.03 -31.54 -4.92
C ARG A 60 13.86 -32.19 -3.54
N ARG A 61 13.96 -31.40 -2.47
CA ARG A 61 13.70 -31.88 -1.09
C ARG A 61 12.21 -32.21 -0.96
N PRO A 62 11.86 -33.34 -0.29
CA PRO A 62 10.46 -33.68 -0.04
C PRO A 62 9.81 -32.67 0.90
N LEU A 63 8.59 -32.24 0.57
CA LEU A 63 7.74 -31.26 1.28
C LEU A 63 7.17 -31.77 2.63
N SER A 64 7.88 -32.66 3.32
CA SER A 64 7.33 -33.52 4.38
C SER A 64 7.71 -33.10 5.80
N ARG A 65 8.43 -31.99 6.01
CA ARG A 65 8.64 -31.46 7.36
C ARG A 65 7.42 -30.66 7.83
N PRO A 66 6.92 -30.88 9.06
CA PRO A 66 5.91 -29.99 9.64
C PRO A 66 6.44 -28.56 9.71
N TRP A 67 5.55 -27.58 9.57
CA TRP A 67 5.90 -26.16 9.68
C TRP A 67 6.48 -25.87 11.07
N ASP A 68 7.62 -25.18 11.11
CA ASP A 68 8.23 -24.72 12.36
C ASP A 68 8.33 -23.18 12.32
N PRO A 69 7.53 -22.46 13.14
CA PRO A 69 7.55 -21.01 13.18
C PRO A 69 8.87 -20.44 13.70
N ILE A 70 9.60 -21.17 14.55
CA ILE A 70 10.89 -20.74 15.11
C ILE A 70 11.96 -20.82 14.03
N GLU A 71 12.03 -21.94 13.30
CA GLU A 71 12.94 -22.10 12.17
C GLU A 71 12.60 -21.12 11.03
N ALA A 72 11.31 -20.87 10.77
CA ALA A 72 10.87 -19.87 9.80
C ALA A 72 11.29 -18.45 10.18
N ARG A 73 11.20 -18.07 11.47
CA ARG A 73 11.65 -16.77 11.96
C ARG A 73 13.17 -16.61 11.91
N ARG A 74 13.93 -17.68 12.18
CA ARG A 74 15.39 -17.67 12.00
C ARG A 74 15.76 -17.43 10.53
N LEU A 75 15.15 -18.20 9.62
CA LEU A 75 15.37 -18.07 8.19
C LEU A 75 14.93 -16.71 7.65
N TRP A 76 13.89 -16.10 8.23
CA TRP A 76 13.50 -14.72 7.92
C TRP A 76 14.61 -13.72 8.25
N GLY A 77 15.22 -13.82 9.45
CA GLY A 77 16.33 -12.96 9.85
C GLY A 77 17.53 -13.08 8.90
N GLU A 78 17.87 -14.32 8.51
CA GLU A 78 18.94 -14.60 7.54
C GLU A 78 18.59 -14.07 6.15
N ALA A 79 17.33 -14.23 5.70
CA ALA A 79 16.86 -13.70 4.43
C ALA A 79 16.98 -12.18 4.38
N ILE A 80 16.60 -11.47 5.45
CA ILE A 80 16.78 -10.01 5.55
C ILE A 80 18.26 -9.63 5.53
N GLN A 81 19.11 -10.31 6.28
CA GLN A 81 20.56 -10.04 6.29
C GLN A 81 21.21 -10.28 4.92
N SER A 82 20.69 -11.19 4.11
CA SER A 82 21.15 -11.45 2.75
C SER A 82 20.78 -10.35 1.74
N LEU A 83 19.81 -9.48 2.09
CA LEU A 83 19.46 -8.34 1.25
C LEU A 83 20.56 -7.26 1.30
N ARG A 84 20.63 -6.44 0.26
CA ARG A 84 21.49 -5.24 0.27
C ARG A 84 21.07 -4.30 1.42
N PRO A 85 22.02 -3.58 2.06
CA PRO A 85 21.73 -2.72 3.22
C PRO A 85 20.55 -1.75 3.01
N ALA A 86 20.44 -1.13 1.84
CA ALA A 86 19.34 -0.22 1.50
C ALA A 86 17.94 -0.89 1.56
N ARG A 87 17.85 -2.19 1.25
CA ARG A 87 16.60 -2.96 1.34
C ARG A 87 16.33 -3.49 2.74
N GLN A 88 17.35 -3.70 3.55
CA GLN A 88 17.19 -4.10 4.95
C GLN A 88 16.43 -3.04 5.75
N VAL A 89 16.71 -1.75 5.49
CA VAL A 89 16.05 -0.61 6.15
C VAL A 89 14.54 -0.64 5.95
N LEU A 90 14.05 -1.12 4.80
CA LEU A 90 12.61 -1.23 4.49
C LEU A 90 11.86 -2.16 5.45
N PHE A 91 12.54 -3.11 6.09
CA PHE A 91 11.94 -4.10 6.98
C PHE A 91 12.15 -3.78 8.47
N ARG A 92 12.76 -2.63 8.80
CA ARG A 92 13.04 -2.25 10.20
C ARG A 92 11.78 -2.00 11.02
N GLU A 93 10.74 -1.47 10.39
CA GLU A 93 9.44 -1.18 11.01
C GLU A 93 8.36 -2.22 10.67
N VAL A 94 8.78 -3.39 10.19
CA VAL A 94 7.89 -4.46 9.78
C VAL A 94 7.89 -5.54 10.86
N GLU A 95 6.72 -5.77 11.43
CA GLU A 95 6.45 -6.93 12.29
C GLU A 95 6.18 -8.16 11.45
N VAL A 96 6.75 -9.29 11.88
CA VAL A 96 6.72 -10.53 11.12
C VAL A 96 5.99 -11.60 11.92
N ASP A 97 4.87 -12.03 11.36
CA ASP A 97 4.03 -13.11 11.87
C ASP A 97 4.31 -14.39 11.06
N THR A 98 4.86 -15.39 11.76
CA THR A 98 5.24 -16.71 11.23
C THR A 98 4.33 -17.83 11.77
N GLU A 99 3.27 -17.49 12.49
CA GLU A 99 2.33 -18.46 13.07
C GLU A 99 1.47 -19.15 11.99
N ALA A 100 1.29 -18.48 10.85
CA ALA A 100 0.55 -19.03 9.72
C ALA A 100 1.37 -20.11 9.00
N GLU A 101 0.76 -21.28 8.79
CA GLU A 101 1.43 -22.40 8.13
C GLU A 101 1.93 -22.00 6.73
N ARG A 102 3.24 -22.14 6.49
CA ARG A 102 3.89 -21.86 5.20
C ARG A 102 3.73 -20.41 4.72
N GLN A 103 3.38 -19.49 5.61
CA GLN A 103 3.18 -18.08 5.27
C GLN A 103 3.90 -17.18 6.27
N VAL A 104 4.68 -16.24 5.75
CA VAL A 104 5.27 -15.16 6.53
C VAL A 104 4.48 -13.90 6.24
N ARG A 105 3.83 -13.34 7.25
CA ARG A 105 3.01 -12.14 7.14
C ARG A 105 3.76 -10.93 7.66
N LEU A 106 3.74 -9.86 6.88
CA LEU A 106 4.40 -8.60 7.19
C LEU A 106 3.36 -7.56 7.59
N ARG A 107 3.44 -7.07 8.82
CA ARG A 107 2.61 -5.97 9.32
C ARG A 107 3.48 -4.74 9.49
N PHE A 108 3.10 -3.63 8.88
CA PHE A 108 3.79 -2.37 9.11
C PHE A 108 3.27 -1.74 10.40
N ARG A 109 4.17 -1.22 11.25
CA ARG A 109 3.78 -0.51 12.47
C ARG A 109 3.15 0.85 12.20
N ALA A 110 3.54 1.48 11.10
CA ALA A 110 2.99 2.76 10.70
C ALA A 110 1.61 2.57 10.05
N GLU A 111 0.61 3.31 10.53
CA GLU A 111 -0.74 3.32 9.96
C GLU A 111 -0.78 3.90 8.54
N ASN A 112 0.20 4.74 8.18
CA ASN A 112 0.30 5.40 6.89
C ASN A 112 1.68 5.18 6.25
N VAL A 113 1.91 3.98 5.72
CA VAL A 113 3.13 3.69 4.96
C VAL A 113 3.03 4.37 3.58
N PRO A 114 4.02 5.19 3.17
CA PRO A 114 4.07 5.74 1.82
C PRO A 114 3.99 4.64 0.75
N ALA A 115 3.19 4.86 -0.31
CA ALA A 115 3.00 3.89 -1.38
C ALA A 115 4.32 3.43 -2.02
N GLN A 116 5.28 4.34 -2.16
CA GLN A 116 6.63 4.04 -2.69
C GLN A 116 7.37 3.01 -1.82
N ILE A 117 7.22 3.06 -0.49
CA ILE A 117 7.84 2.09 0.42
C ILE A 117 7.16 0.72 0.27
N LEU A 118 5.83 0.70 0.13
CA LEU A 118 5.08 -0.53 -0.11
C LEU A 118 5.47 -1.19 -1.44
N ASP A 119 5.67 -0.41 -2.49
CA ASP A 119 6.08 -0.93 -3.79
C ASP A 119 7.51 -1.50 -3.74
N LEU A 120 8.45 -0.80 -3.08
CA LEU A 120 9.80 -1.30 -2.87
C LEU A 120 9.83 -2.59 -2.03
N VAL A 121 8.95 -2.72 -1.03
CA VAL A 121 8.81 -3.94 -0.25
C VAL A 121 8.23 -5.06 -1.10
N ARG A 122 7.18 -4.78 -1.91
CA ARG A 122 6.59 -5.75 -2.86
C ARG A 122 7.62 -6.28 -3.85
N ASP A 123 8.48 -5.41 -4.38
CA ASP A 123 9.57 -5.80 -5.29
C ASP A 123 10.63 -6.68 -4.61
N THR A 124 10.72 -6.61 -3.28
CA THR A 124 11.69 -7.38 -2.50
C THR A 124 11.14 -8.74 -2.04
N LEU A 125 9.81 -8.94 -2.00
CA LEU A 125 9.20 -10.20 -1.56
C LEU A 125 9.65 -11.42 -2.38
N PRO A 126 9.73 -11.38 -3.72
CA PRO A 126 10.15 -12.54 -4.51
C PRO A 126 11.58 -13.01 -4.18
N LEU A 127 12.46 -12.09 -3.77
CA LEU A 127 13.83 -12.42 -3.37
C LEU A 127 13.84 -13.18 -2.03
N LEU A 128 13.00 -12.75 -1.09
CA LEU A 128 12.83 -13.42 0.18
C LEU A 128 12.21 -14.81 -0.01
N GLU A 129 11.17 -14.93 -0.85
CA GLU A 129 10.58 -16.24 -1.20
C GLU A 129 11.59 -17.18 -1.88
N THR A 130 12.50 -16.63 -2.69
CA THR A 130 13.58 -17.40 -3.32
C THR A 130 14.57 -17.91 -2.26
N PHE A 131 14.95 -17.07 -1.30
CA PHE A 131 15.78 -17.48 -0.18
C PHE A 131 15.14 -18.64 0.62
N PHE A 132 13.85 -18.52 0.95
CA PHE A 132 13.13 -19.62 1.62
C PHE A 132 13.09 -20.89 0.77
N ARG A 133 12.95 -20.78 -0.56
CA ARG A 133 12.96 -21.94 -1.45
C ARG A 133 14.30 -22.67 -1.45
N GLU A 134 15.40 -21.94 -1.30
CA GLU A 134 16.76 -22.48 -1.31
C GLU A 134 17.18 -23.05 0.04
N HIS A 135 16.80 -22.38 1.13
CA HIS A 135 17.27 -22.69 2.48
C HIS A 135 16.26 -23.42 3.35
N ALA A 136 14.95 -23.23 3.12
CA ALA A 136 13.91 -23.87 3.90
C ALA A 136 13.48 -25.21 3.29
N PRO A 137 13.01 -26.16 4.13
CA PRO A 137 12.37 -27.39 3.65
C PRO A 137 10.92 -27.17 3.17
N TRP A 138 10.37 -25.96 3.33
CA TRP A 138 9.00 -25.59 2.95
C TRP A 138 8.98 -24.61 1.78
N ARG A 139 7.87 -24.61 1.04
CA ARG A 139 7.53 -23.48 0.17
C ARG A 139 6.83 -22.42 1.01
N VAL A 140 7.46 -21.26 1.16
CA VAL A 140 6.95 -20.15 1.93
C VAL A 140 6.42 -19.07 0.99
N ARG A 141 5.25 -18.51 1.33
CA ARG A 141 4.76 -17.27 0.71
C ARG A 141 4.97 -16.11 1.67
N VAL A 142 5.52 -15.02 1.19
CA VAL A 142 5.67 -13.79 1.97
C VAL A 142 4.58 -12.83 1.52
N ALA A 143 3.73 -12.41 2.45
CA ALA A 143 2.60 -11.54 2.16
C ALA A 143 2.62 -10.32 3.06
N ILE A 144 2.36 -9.15 2.49
CA ILE A 144 2.05 -7.96 3.28
C ILE A 144 0.64 -8.14 3.80
N GLU A 145 0.49 -8.19 5.12
CA GLU A 145 -0.80 -8.13 5.77
C GLU A 145 -1.29 -6.70 5.63
N SER A 146 -2.12 -6.49 4.61
CA SER A 146 -3.04 -5.35 4.62
C SER A 146 -3.86 -5.48 5.90
N PRO A 147 -4.07 -4.40 6.67
CA PRO A 147 -4.76 -4.46 7.96
C PRO A 147 -6.00 -5.32 7.79
N LYS A 148 -5.99 -6.46 8.48
CA LYS A 148 -7.09 -7.41 8.44
C LYS A 148 -8.31 -6.64 8.96
N PRO A 149 -9.42 -6.54 8.21
CA PRO A 149 -10.57 -5.76 8.64
C PRO A 149 -11.03 -6.35 9.98
N SER A 150 -10.79 -5.59 11.04
CA SER A 150 -11.02 -5.97 12.41
C SER A 150 -12.46 -5.63 12.74
N GLY A 151 -13.38 -6.37 12.13
CA GLY A 151 -14.79 -6.39 12.51
C GLY A 151 -15.78 -6.08 11.37
N PRO A 152 -17.07 -6.38 11.59
CA PRO A 152 -18.16 -6.20 10.62
C PRO A 152 -18.41 -4.73 10.22
N SER A 153 -17.76 -3.78 10.89
CA SER A 153 -17.79 -2.36 10.56
C SER A 153 -16.77 -2.00 9.47
N GLU A 154 -15.58 -2.62 9.49
CA GLU A 154 -14.51 -2.31 8.54
C GLU A 154 -14.69 -3.01 7.20
N GLU A 155 -15.27 -4.22 7.15
CA GLU A 155 -15.71 -4.83 5.87
C GLU A 155 -16.66 -3.89 5.12
N LYS A 156 -17.59 -3.25 5.84
CA LYS A 156 -18.47 -2.25 5.24
C LYS A 156 -17.68 -1.04 4.77
N LEU A 157 -16.64 -0.60 5.46
CA LEU A 157 -15.82 0.54 5.03
C LEU A 157 -14.98 0.21 3.79
N PHE A 158 -14.30 -0.92 3.74
CA PHE A 158 -13.54 -1.37 2.56
C PHE A 158 -14.44 -1.66 1.36
N GLU A 159 -15.62 -2.24 1.58
CA GLU A 159 -16.63 -2.43 0.54
C GLU A 159 -17.21 -1.10 0.08
N ASN A 160 -17.48 -0.17 0.99
CA ASN A 160 -17.95 1.17 0.64
C ASN A 160 -16.89 1.94 -0.15
N LEU A 161 -15.61 1.79 0.18
CA LEU A 161 -14.49 2.38 -0.57
C LEU A 161 -14.37 1.76 -1.96
N SER A 162 -14.39 0.43 -2.06
CA SER A 162 -14.32 -0.30 -3.33
C SER A 162 -15.54 -0.03 -4.23
N GLN A 163 -16.74 0.05 -3.65
CA GLN A 163 -17.97 0.41 -4.35
C GLN A 163 -17.92 1.86 -4.84
N ARG A 164 -17.48 2.78 -3.98
CA ARG A 164 -17.31 4.21 -4.30
C ARG A 164 -16.35 4.39 -5.46
N GLU A 165 -15.18 3.77 -5.40
CA GLU A 165 -14.16 3.85 -6.43
C GLU A 165 -14.63 3.21 -7.74
N THR A 166 -15.34 2.09 -7.66
CA THR A 166 -15.96 1.43 -8.83
C THR A 166 -17.02 2.33 -9.48
N CYS A 167 -17.93 2.92 -8.70
CA CYS A 167 -18.97 3.82 -9.22
C CYS A 167 -18.36 5.07 -9.87
N LEU A 168 -17.34 5.66 -9.22
CA LEU A 168 -16.65 6.83 -9.74
C LEU A 168 -15.90 6.52 -11.04
N ARG A 169 -15.19 5.38 -11.09
CA ARG A 169 -14.51 4.91 -12.30
C ARG A 169 -15.47 4.71 -13.47
N ILE A 170 -16.63 4.07 -13.23
CA ILE A 170 -17.65 3.84 -14.26
C ILE A 170 -18.17 5.17 -14.82
N ILE A 171 -18.48 6.13 -13.95
CA ILE A 171 -18.96 7.45 -14.40
C ILE A 171 -17.88 8.22 -15.15
N ASN A 172 -16.64 8.21 -14.68
CA ASN A 172 -15.54 8.92 -15.34
C ASN A 172 -15.15 8.29 -16.68
N SER A 173 -15.28 6.97 -16.81
CA SER A 173 -15.08 6.25 -18.07
C SER A 173 -16.19 6.46 -19.10
N SER A 174 -17.33 7.01 -18.69
CA SER A 174 -18.50 7.23 -19.53
C SER A 174 -18.60 8.70 -19.96
N ASN A 175 -18.72 8.94 -21.26
CA ASN A 175 -19.07 10.27 -21.77
C ASN A 175 -20.58 10.57 -21.59
N ASP A 176 -21.38 9.51 -21.46
CA ASP A 176 -22.83 9.59 -21.35
C ASP A 176 -23.33 9.82 -19.93
N VAL A 177 -24.56 10.32 -19.84
CA VAL A 177 -25.32 10.45 -18.60
C VAL A 177 -25.85 9.07 -18.19
N LEU A 178 -25.52 8.62 -16.97
CA LEU A 178 -25.87 7.29 -16.49
C LEU A 178 -26.94 7.30 -15.41
N THR A 179 -27.81 6.31 -15.46
CA THR A 179 -28.76 5.98 -14.39
C THR A 179 -28.13 5.04 -13.36
N VAL A 180 -28.71 4.96 -12.16
CA VAL A 180 -28.28 4.03 -11.10
C VAL A 180 -28.21 2.59 -11.61
N ARG A 181 -29.22 2.17 -12.38
CA ARG A 181 -29.31 0.82 -12.95
C ARG A 181 -28.16 0.54 -13.91
N GLN A 182 -27.87 1.47 -14.82
CA GLN A 182 -26.76 1.33 -15.77
C GLN A 182 -25.39 1.26 -15.07
N VAL A 183 -25.21 2.02 -13.97
CA VAL A 183 -23.98 1.93 -13.17
C VAL A 183 -23.86 0.58 -12.48
N ALA A 184 -24.95 0.05 -11.91
CA ALA A 184 -24.97 -1.27 -11.29
C ALA A 184 -24.67 -2.41 -12.29
N GLU A 185 -25.31 -2.36 -13.47
CA GLU A 185 -25.09 -3.33 -14.55
C GLU A 185 -23.64 -3.31 -15.04
N ARG A 186 -23.05 -2.12 -15.24
CA ARG A 186 -21.63 -1.98 -15.63
C ARG A 186 -20.66 -2.43 -14.55
N ALA A 187 -20.98 -2.21 -13.27
CA ALA A 187 -20.17 -2.69 -12.17
C ALA A 187 -20.15 -4.22 -12.13
N GLN A 188 -21.31 -4.86 -12.25
CA GLN A 188 -21.41 -6.33 -12.33
C GLN A 188 -20.71 -6.89 -13.56
N GLY A 189 -20.90 -6.27 -14.74
CA GLY A 189 -20.20 -6.65 -15.98
C GLY A 189 -18.68 -6.49 -15.89
N GLY A 190 -18.19 -5.57 -15.07
CA GLY A 190 -16.76 -5.37 -14.78
C GLY A 190 -16.20 -6.27 -13.68
N GLY A 191 -16.95 -7.27 -13.23
CA GLY A 191 -16.50 -8.25 -12.22
C GLY A 191 -16.71 -7.83 -10.76
N TYR A 192 -17.35 -6.69 -10.49
CA TYR A 192 -17.68 -6.27 -9.13
C TYR A 192 -18.88 -7.07 -8.62
N LYS A 193 -18.71 -7.78 -7.49
CA LYS A 193 -19.78 -8.55 -6.86
C LYS A 193 -20.42 -7.75 -5.72
N PHE A 194 -21.66 -7.34 -5.90
CA PHE A 194 -22.46 -6.77 -4.82
C PHE A 194 -22.93 -7.87 -3.87
N ARG A 195 -22.85 -7.64 -2.55
CA ARG A 195 -23.42 -8.56 -1.55
C ARG A 195 -24.95 -8.57 -1.57
N ALA A 196 -25.57 -7.44 -1.90
CA ALA A 196 -27.02 -7.31 -1.94
C ALA A 196 -27.60 -7.91 -3.22
N GLU A 197 -28.70 -8.67 -3.10
CA GLU A 197 -29.45 -9.19 -4.26
C GLU A 197 -29.97 -8.06 -5.17
N ARG A 198 -30.20 -6.87 -4.60
CA ARG A 198 -30.55 -5.64 -5.33
C ARG A 198 -29.51 -4.55 -5.07
N PRO A 199 -28.58 -4.29 -6.02
CA PRO A 199 -27.49 -3.34 -5.81
C PRO A 199 -27.92 -1.87 -5.95
N GLU A 200 -29.07 -1.59 -6.56
CA GLU A 200 -29.50 -0.24 -6.94
C GLU A 200 -29.64 0.73 -5.75
N PRO A 201 -30.21 0.35 -4.59
CA PRO A 201 -30.29 1.25 -3.43
C PRO A 201 -28.90 1.63 -2.90
N SER A 202 -27.98 0.67 -2.89
CA SER A 202 -26.60 0.88 -2.43
C SER A 202 -25.82 1.78 -3.40
N VAL A 203 -25.95 1.53 -4.71
CA VAL A 203 -25.36 2.36 -5.77
C VAL A 203 -25.95 3.77 -5.74
N SER A 204 -27.25 3.91 -5.59
CA SER A 204 -27.94 5.22 -5.47
C SER A 204 -27.39 6.05 -4.30
N THR A 205 -27.22 5.42 -3.14
CA THR A 205 -26.66 6.08 -1.95
C THR A 205 -25.23 6.55 -2.18
N THR A 206 -24.41 5.68 -2.77
CA THR A 206 -23.01 5.98 -3.11
C THR A 206 -22.91 7.12 -4.14
N LEU A 207 -23.70 7.07 -5.21
CA LEU A 207 -23.72 8.10 -6.25
C LEU A 207 -24.24 9.45 -5.72
N ARG A 208 -25.25 9.43 -4.84
CA ARG A 208 -25.71 10.66 -4.18
C ARG A 208 -24.60 11.29 -3.33
N ARG A 209 -23.85 10.47 -2.59
CA ARG A 209 -22.71 10.95 -1.79
C ARG A 209 -21.60 11.54 -2.68
N LEU A 210 -21.23 10.84 -3.77
CA LEU A 210 -20.25 11.36 -4.74
C LEU A 210 -20.69 12.69 -5.38
N ALA A 211 -21.99 12.87 -5.61
CA ALA A 211 -22.52 14.13 -6.12
C ALA A 211 -22.50 15.25 -5.08
N GLN A 212 -22.81 14.94 -3.81
CA GLN A 212 -22.71 15.90 -2.69
C GLN A 212 -21.27 16.37 -2.46
N GLU A 213 -20.30 15.49 -2.66
CA GLU A 213 -18.87 15.79 -2.55
C GLU A 213 -18.32 16.51 -3.80
N GLY A 214 -19.16 16.75 -4.82
CA GLY A 214 -18.75 17.46 -6.03
C GLY A 214 -17.79 16.68 -6.93
N LEU A 215 -17.75 15.34 -6.83
CA LEU A 215 -16.94 14.48 -7.70
C LEU A 215 -17.66 14.11 -9.00
N ILE A 216 -18.99 14.08 -8.96
CA ILE A 216 -19.86 13.83 -10.12
C ILE A 216 -21.04 14.80 -10.10
N ARG A 217 -21.69 14.99 -11.24
CA ARG A 217 -22.87 15.85 -11.37
C ARG A 217 -24.14 15.01 -11.28
N LEU A 218 -25.02 15.35 -10.34
CA LEU A 218 -26.39 14.85 -10.28
C LEU A 218 -27.32 15.74 -11.11
N ILE A 219 -28.12 15.13 -11.97
CA ILE A 219 -29.18 15.75 -12.77
C ILE A 219 -30.48 15.07 -12.33
N SER A 220 -31.27 15.78 -11.53
CA SER A 220 -32.59 15.32 -11.10
C SER A 220 -33.64 15.78 -12.10
N THR A 221 -34.47 14.85 -12.60
CA THR A 221 -35.58 15.14 -13.52
C THR A 221 -36.84 14.42 -13.07
N ASN A 222 -38.00 14.75 -13.67
CA ASN A 222 -39.26 14.04 -13.43
C ASN A 222 -39.20 12.55 -13.81
N LYS A 223 -38.20 12.14 -14.60
CA LYS A 223 -37.98 10.74 -15.03
C LYS A 223 -36.99 9.99 -14.14
N GLY A 224 -36.42 10.65 -13.12
CA GLY A 224 -35.47 10.06 -12.18
C GLY A 224 -34.15 10.82 -12.08
N ASN A 225 -33.23 10.21 -11.33
CA ASN A 225 -31.89 10.74 -11.06
C ASN A 225 -30.87 10.19 -12.06
N PHE A 226 -30.11 11.12 -12.63
CA PHE A 226 -29.08 10.85 -13.62
C PHE A 226 -27.74 11.40 -13.14
N TYR A 227 -26.65 10.73 -13.48
CA TYR A 227 -25.31 11.05 -12.99
C TYR A 227 -24.34 11.17 -14.16
N LYS A 228 -23.56 12.25 -14.20
CA LYS A 228 -22.57 12.53 -15.24
C LYS A 228 -21.23 12.91 -14.60
N ARG A 229 -20.11 12.62 -15.27
CA ARG A 229 -18.80 13.16 -14.88
C ARG A 229 -18.79 14.69 -14.90
N ILE A 230 -17.93 15.29 -14.09
CA ILE A 230 -17.64 16.74 -14.13
C ILE A 230 -16.49 16.95 -15.10
N GLU A 231 -16.71 17.74 -16.15
CA GLU A 231 -15.70 17.98 -17.21
C GLU A 231 -14.51 18.83 -16.74
N ASN A 232 -14.58 19.43 -15.55
CA ASN A 232 -13.56 20.31 -14.95
C ASN A 232 -12.86 19.75 -13.69
N ALA A 233 -12.87 18.44 -13.46
CA ALA A 233 -12.09 17.89 -12.36
C ALA A 233 -10.59 18.05 -12.69
N PRO A 234 -9.77 18.67 -11.81
CA PRO A 234 -8.33 18.72 -12.02
C PRO A 234 -7.83 17.28 -12.12
N GLN A 235 -7.30 16.92 -13.27
CA GLN A 235 -6.57 15.67 -13.43
C GLN A 235 -5.38 15.79 -12.48
N GLY A 236 -5.43 15.02 -11.38
CA GLY A 236 -4.36 14.98 -10.40
C GLY A 236 -3.06 14.59 -11.09
N THR A 237 -2.17 15.57 -11.23
CA THR A 237 -0.73 15.41 -11.42
C THR A 237 -0.09 14.78 -10.19
#